data_AF-A0A068VGI8-F1
#
_entry.id   AF-A0A068VGI8-F1
#
_cell.length_a   1.000
_cell.length_b   1.000
_cell.length_c   1.000
_cell.angle_alpha   90.00
_cell.angle_beta   90.00
_cell.angle_gamma   90.00
#
_symmetry.space_group_name_H-M   'P 1'
#
loop_
_entity.id
_entity.type
_entity.pdbx_description
1 polymer ?
#
loop_
_entity_poly.entity_id
_entity_poly.type
_entity_poly.pdbx_seq_one_letter_code
_entity_poly.pdbx_strand_id
1 'polypeptide(L)'
;MRDTDIKQLCSFNDLLQTLCKNIQRSHYEQLIIKLASAYDGYHFDLPAFLDFRGRICRSGILHFHERDLARSLILFADGQSINNTTNQSINNTINPSFLASAAFHYQSFSTIEESVDWLRNQGDKIIQNPILYSREGKHPFQFLSNLIAIKTAKQNNIIPSIPITQDASASAYQIMSYFLLDETLAKRTNLIPSSDGKSMDIYSLLLEELREYMKTEHDNNLSKVVCDLLTRKIVKGIFMPIIYGKTIKSTADDLKETPLYQFITGNECTKVASVCFQFWKTKYHGLECLIRLIRNIGWIASARGSPVFYRVPYFTTVQDYMKMEPAKIWVYDRVLVFLYMIDNIYPHLVLLREQKKENYSFMISGPYLYWLSRF
;
A
#
# COMPACT_ATOMS: atom_id res chain seq x y z
N MET A 1 21.46 24.59 -16.04
CA MET A 1 20.68 24.62 -17.30
C MET A 1 20.78 25.99 -17.95
N ARG A 2 21.06 26.04 -19.25
CA ARG A 2 21.15 27.29 -20.03
C ARG A 2 19.83 27.65 -20.72
N ASP A 3 18.95 26.68 -20.88
CA ASP A 3 17.60 26.85 -21.42
C ASP A 3 16.69 27.59 -20.42
N THR A 4 16.11 28.69 -20.87
CA THR A 4 15.23 29.56 -20.08
C THR A 4 13.84 28.96 -19.89
N ASP A 5 13.35 28.18 -20.85
CA ASP A 5 12.00 27.65 -20.86
C ASP A 5 11.91 26.44 -19.92
N ILE A 6 12.92 25.56 -19.97
CA ILE A 6 12.96 24.39 -19.08
C ILE A 6 13.22 24.82 -17.62
N LYS A 7 13.95 25.92 -17.40
CA LYS A 7 14.16 26.51 -16.06
C LYS A 7 12.87 26.99 -15.40
N GLN A 8 11.87 27.39 -16.18
CA GLN A 8 10.56 27.79 -15.65
C GLN A 8 9.75 26.59 -15.17
N LEU A 9 10.02 25.39 -15.71
CA LEU A 9 9.27 24.18 -15.44
C LEU A 9 9.89 23.31 -14.33
N CYS A 10 11.22 23.23 -14.26
CA CYS A 10 11.90 22.39 -13.27
C CYS A 10 13.34 22.84 -13.00
N SER A 11 13.84 22.55 -11.80
CA SER A 11 15.24 22.78 -11.46
C SER A 11 16.14 21.65 -11.98
N PHE A 12 17.44 21.94 -12.11
CA PHE A 12 18.42 20.91 -12.45
C PHE A 12 18.41 19.75 -11.43
N ASN A 13 18.18 20.06 -10.14
CA ASN A 13 18.10 19.05 -9.10
C ASN A 13 16.88 18.14 -9.30
N ASP A 14 15.74 18.70 -9.71
CA ASP A 14 14.52 17.91 -9.99
C ASP A 14 14.73 16.97 -11.18
N LEU A 15 15.40 17.45 -12.23
CA LEU A 15 15.77 16.60 -13.38
C LEU A 15 16.74 15.50 -12.97
N LEU A 16 17.78 15.83 -12.20
CA LEU A 16 18.75 14.84 -11.72
C LEU A 16 18.08 13.78 -10.84
N GLN A 17 17.21 14.19 -9.92
CA GLN A 17 16.43 13.27 -9.10
C GLN A 17 15.52 12.38 -9.93
N THR A 18 14.85 12.94 -10.95
CA THR A 18 14.00 12.18 -11.88
C THR A 18 14.81 11.16 -12.67
N LEU A 19 15.98 11.56 -13.19
CA LEU A 19 16.89 10.65 -13.89
C LEU A 19 17.37 9.52 -12.97
N CYS A 20 17.84 9.84 -11.75
CA CYS A 20 18.27 8.84 -10.78
C CYS A 20 17.14 7.87 -10.42
N LYS A 21 15.91 8.35 -10.21
CA LYS A 21 14.73 7.52 -9.97
C LYS A 21 14.45 6.58 -11.15
N ASN A 22 14.55 7.07 -12.38
CA ASN A 22 14.33 6.27 -13.59
C ASN A 22 15.41 5.20 -13.78
N ILE A 23 16.69 5.54 -13.55
CA ILE A 23 17.79 4.58 -13.59
C ILE A 23 17.58 3.49 -12.54
N GLN A 24 17.33 3.86 -11.27
CA GLN A 24 17.07 2.89 -10.20
C GLN A 24 15.89 1.96 -10.54
N ARG A 25 14.79 2.52 -11.06
CA ARG A 25 13.64 1.74 -11.50
C ARG A 25 13.98 0.78 -12.63
N SER A 26 14.72 1.24 -13.64
CA SER A 26 15.13 0.40 -14.77
C SER A 26 16.03 -0.76 -14.34
N HIS A 27 17.02 -0.49 -13.47
CA HIS A 27 17.87 -1.53 -12.90
C HIS A 27 17.07 -2.56 -12.09
N TYR A 28 16.10 -2.10 -11.29
CA TYR A 28 15.23 -2.96 -10.51
C TYR A 28 14.37 -3.88 -11.40
N GLU A 29 13.69 -3.31 -12.40
CA GLU A 29 12.85 -4.07 -13.34
C GLU A 29 13.69 -5.05 -14.18
N GLN A 30 14.89 -4.65 -14.61
CA GLN A 30 15.81 -5.53 -15.32
C GLN A 30 16.26 -6.70 -14.45
N LEU A 31 16.52 -6.48 -13.16
CA LEU A 31 16.89 -7.55 -12.23
C LEU A 31 15.74 -8.54 -12.03
N ILE A 32 14.49 -8.06 -11.88
CA ILE A 32 13.30 -8.93 -11.82
C ILE A 32 13.21 -9.82 -13.07
N ILE A 33 13.34 -9.23 -14.27
CA ILE A 33 13.25 -9.99 -15.52
C ILE A 33 14.36 -11.03 -15.63
N LYS A 34 15.61 -10.67 -15.25
CA LYS A 34 16.73 -11.62 -15.23
C LYS A 34 16.51 -12.77 -14.26
N LEU A 35 16.00 -12.48 -13.06
CA LEU A 35 15.66 -13.52 -12.08
C LEU A 35 14.55 -14.42 -12.61
N ALA A 36 13.46 -13.85 -13.14
CA ALA A 36 12.36 -14.62 -13.71
C ALA A 36 12.84 -15.52 -14.87
N SER A 37 13.71 -15.01 -15.73
CA SER A 37 14.33 -15.80 -16.80
C SER A 37 15.24 -16.92 -16.28
N ALA A 38 15.94 -16.70 -15.17
CA ALA A 38 16.80 -17.72 -14.56
C ALA A 38 15.99 -18.83 -13.87
N TYR A 39 14.79 -18.50 -13.37
CA TYR A 39 13.86 -19.44 -12.74
C TYR A 39 12.79 -19.97 -13.72
N ASP A 40 12.87 -19.66 -15.01
CA ASP A 40 11.89 -20.12 -15.99
C ASP A 40 11.87 -21.67 -16.05
N GLY A 41 10.67 -22.24 -15.94
CA GLY A 41 10.46 -23.69 -15.84
C GLY A 41 10.78 -24.33 -14.47
N TYR A 42 11.26 -23.58 -13.48
CA TYR A 42 11.52 -24.11 -12.13
C TYR A 42 10.33 -23.89 -11.19
N HIS A 43 10.10 -24.88 -10.32
CA HIS A 43 9.28 -24.71 -9.13
C HIS A 43 10.16 -24.25 -7.98
N PHE A 44 9.74 -23.22 -7.25
CA PHE A 44 10.49 -22.71 -6.10
C PHE A 44 9.55 -22.29 -4.97
N ASP A 45 10.04 -22.46 -3.75
CA ASP A 45 9.35 -22.04 -2.53
C ASP A 45 9.87 -20.69 -2.06
N LEU A 46 8.97 -19.89 -1.49
CA LEU A 46 9.27 -18.57 -0.96
C LEU A 46 9.32 -18.60 0.57
N PRO A 47 10.52 -18.61 1.20
CA PRO A 47 10.65 -18.71 2.64
C PRO A 47 10.04 -17.50 3.34
N ALA A 48 9.50 -17.79 4.53
CA ALA A 48 8.69 -16.87 5.29
C ALA A 48 9.38 -16.32 6.54
N PHE A 49 9.34 -15.00 6.72
CA PHE A 49 9.86 -14.32 7.90
C PHE A 49 8.75 -13.50 8.56
N LEU A 50 8.90 -13.21 9.86
CA LEU A 50 8.04 -12.30 10.59
C LEU A 50 8.83 -11.04 10.95
N ASP A 51 8.25 -9.86 10.72
CA ASP A 51 8.77 -8.64 11.35
C ASP A 51 8.44 -8.63 12.86
N PHE A 52 8.96 -7.65 13.60
CA PHE A 52 8.73 -7.54 15.05
C PHE A 52 7.25 -7.36 15.44
N ARG A 53 6.37 -7.05 14.48
CA ARG A 53 4.91 -6.88 14.64
C ARG A 53 4.14 -8.14 14.27
N GLY A 54 4.83 -9.18 13.77
CA GLY A 54 4.24 -10.41 13.29
C GLY A 54 3.80 -10.37 11.83
N ARG A 55 4.16 -9.35 11.04
CA ARG A 55 3.83 -9.31 9.61
C ARG A 55 4.70 -10.30 8.84
N ILE A 56 4.05 -11.02 7.94
CA ILE A 56 4.65 -12.03 7.07
C ILE A 56 5.45 -11.34 5.94
N CYS A 57 6.77 -11.39 6.00
CA CYS A 57 7.72 -10.79 5.06
C CYS A 57 8.47 -11.87 4.26
N ARG A 58 8.94 -11.52 3.05
CA ARG A 58 9.72 -12.38 2.14
C ARG A 58 11.05 -11.69 1.84
N SER A 59 12.06 -12.51 1.57
CA SER A 59 13.38 -12.03 1.15
C SER A 59 13.46 -11.97 -0.38
N GLY A 60 14.30 -11.09 -0.90
CA GLY A 60 14.49 -10.89 -2.33
C GLY A 60 13.43 -10.01 -2.97
N ILE A 61 13.41 -9.97 -4.30
CA ILE A 61 12.56 -9.05 -5.10
C ILE A 61 11.65 -9.78 -6.10
N LEU A 62 11.69 -11.11 -6.14
CA LEU A 62 10.83 -11.94 -6.98
C LEU A 62 9.89 -12.72 -6.06
N HIS A 63 8.83 -12.05 -5.58
CA HIS A 63 7.81 -12.66 -4.74
C HIS A 63 6.45 -11.95 -4.85
N PHE A 64 5.36 -12.58 -4.41
CA PHE A 64 3.99 -12.06 -4.57
C PHE A 64 3.63 -10.82 -3.74
N HIS A 65 4.50 -10.37 -2.82
CA HIS A 65 4.36 -9.07 -2.14
C HIS A 65 4.98 -7.88 -2.92
N GLU A 66 5.63 -8.14 -4.05
CA GLU A 66 6.29 -7.07 -4.82
C GLU A 66 5.34 -6.30 -5.74
N ARG A 67 5.90 -5.38 -6.53
CA ARG A 67 5.20 -4.60 -7.54
C ARG A 67 4.58 -5.48 -8.63
N ASP A 68 3.68 -4.86 -9.39
CA ASP A 68 2.90 -5.46 -10.47
C ASP A 68 3.70 -6.40 -11.39
N LEU A 69 4.88 -5.96 -11.87
CA LEU A 69 5.75 -6.77 -12.72
C LEU A 69 6.17 -8.09 -12.06
N ALA A 70 6.71 -8.05 -10.84
CA ALA A 70 7.16 -9.26 -10.15
C ALA A 70 5.99 -10.23 -9.89
N ARG A 71 4.84 -9.68 -9.47
CA ARG A 71 3.61 -10.47 -9.24
C ARG A 71 3.08 -11.14 -10.50
N SER A 72 3.20 -10.48 -11.66
CA SER A 72 2.74 -11.03 -12.94
C SER A 72 3.56 -12.22 -13.46
N LEU A 73 4.78 -12.40 -12.94
CA LEU A 73 5.74 -13.41 -13.38
C LEU A 73 5.73 -14.67 -12.50
N ILE A 74 4.93 -14.69 -11.43
CA ILE A 74 4.86 -15.79 -10.48
C ILE A 74 3.49 -16.45 -10.59
N LEU A 75 3.50 -17.74 -10.91
CA LEU A 75 2.32 -18.59 -11.02
C LEU A 75 2.38 -19.68 -9.95
N PHE A 76 1.25 -20.28 -9.63
CA PHE A 76 1.25 -21.50 -8.82
C PHE A 76 1.84 -22.67 -9.64
N ALA A 77 2.77 -23.41 -9.05
CA ALA A 77 3.41 -24.56 -9.69
C ALA A 77 2.39 -25.66 -10.04
N ASP A 78 1.48 -25.95 -9.10
CA ASP A 78 0.43 -26.94 -9.31
C ASP A 78 -0.77 -26.31 -10.01
N GLY A 79 -0.72 -26.24 -11.33
CA GLY A 79 -1.95 -26.19 -12.11
C GLY A 79 -2.67 -27.51 -11.91
N GLN A 80 -3.63 -27.58 -10.98
CA GLN A 80 -4.38 -28.82 -10.74
C GLN A 80 -4.88 -29.34 -12.09
N SER A 81 -4.32 -30.45 -12.56
CA SER A 81 -4.93 -31.20 -13.66
C SER A 81 -6.33 -31.56 -13.17
N ILE A 82 -7.33 -31.22 -13.96
CA ILE A 82 -8.77 -31.42 -13.74
C ILE A 82 -9.15 -32.89 -13.43
N ASN A 83 -8.20 -33.80 -13.43
CA ASN A 83 -8.45 -35.24 -13.46
C ASN A 83 -8.86 -35.86 -12.11
N ASN A 84 -8.74 -35.20 -10.95
CA ASN A 84 -8.84 -35.94 -9.67
C ASN A 84 -9.78 -35.39 -8.59
N THR A 85 -10.54 -34.32 -8.80
CA THR A 85 -11.55 -33.89 -7.82
C THR A 85 -12.88 -33.56 -8.48
N THR A 86 -13.80 -34.50 -8.30
CA THR A 86 -15.26 -34.44 -8.51
C THR A 86 -15.74 -34.41 -9.96
N ASN A 87 -16.57 -35.41 -10.27
CA ASN A 87 -17.50 -35.51 -11.40
C ASN A 87 -18.48 -34.32 -11.46
N GLN A 88 -17.98 -33.11 -11.70
CA GLN A 88 -18.78 -32.02 -12.21
C GLN A 88 -18.49 -31.96 -13.69
N SER A 89 -19.49 -32.24 -14.51
CA SER A 89 -19.52 -31.96 -15.93
C SER A 89 -18.99 -30.54 -16.19
N ILE A 90 -17.74 -30.42 -16.63
CA ILE A 90 -17.14 -29.13 -16.95
C ILE A 90 -17.69 -28.73 -18.31
N ASN A 91 -18.73 -27.89 -18.29
CA ASN A 91 -18.95 -26.97 -19.39
C ASN A 91 -17.61 -26.28 -19.69
N ASN A 92 -17.23 -26.12 -20.96
CA ASN A 92 -16.00 -25.49 -21.50
C ASN A 92 -15.77 -24.01 -21.07
N THR A 93 -16.21 -23.61 -19.88
CA THR A 93 -16.31 -22.25 -19.39
C THR A 93 -15.32 -22.06 -18.25
N ILE A 94 -14.38 -21.13 -18.43
CA ILE A 94 -13.46 -20.68 -17.38
C ILE A 94 -14.25 -20.21 -16.16
N ASN A 95 -13.79 -20.60 -14.96
CA ASN A 95 -14.41 -20.17 -13.69
C ASN A 95 -14.50 -18.63 -13.64
N PRO A 96 -15.70 -18.05 -13.37
CA PRO A 96 -15.91 -16.61 -13.29
C PRO A 96 -14.92 -15.86 -12.38
N SER A 97 -14.39 -16.48 -11.33
CA SER A 97 -13.42 -15.86 -10.43
C SER A 97 -12.12 -15.44 -11.13
N PHE A 98 -11.65 -16.19 -12.14
CA PHE A 98 -10.48 -15.81 -12.93
C PHE A 98 -10.77 -14.61 -13.84
N LEU A 99 -11.95 -14.60 -14.46
CA LEU A 99 -12.41 -13.47 -15.28
C LEU A 99 -12.54 -12.20 -14.43
N ALA A 100 -13.15 -12.33 -13.25
CA ALA A 100 -13.24 -11.25 -12.28
C ALA A 100 -11.85 -10.74 -11.87
N SER A 101 -10.94 -11.65 -11.49
CA SER A 101 -9.57 -11.29 -11.11
C SER A 101 -8.86 -10.50 -12.20
N ALA A 102 -8.93 -10.94 -13.46
CA ALA A 102 -8.40 -10.17 -14.58
C ALA A 102 -9.07 -8.79 -14.68
N ALA A 103 -10.39 -8.71 -14.67
CA ALA A 103 -11.10 -7.43 -14.73
C ALA A 103 -10.66 -6.46 -13.62
N PHE A 104 -10.50 -6.93 -12.38
CA PHE A 104 -10.06 -6.09 -11.26
C PHE A 104 -8.64 -5.54 -11.40
N HIS A 105 -7.76 -6.21 -12.15
CA HIS A 105 -6.45 -5.66 -12.51
C HIS A 105 -6.55 -4.51 -13.54
N TYR A 106 -7.64 -4.44 -14.30
CA TYR A 106 -7.92 -3.32 -15.20
C TYR A 106 -8.53 -2.14 -14.44
N GLN A 107 -9.65 -2.34 -13.75
CA GLN A 107 -10.37 -1.28 -13.04
C GLN A 107 -11.14 -1.81 -11.81
N SER A 108 -11.74 -0.92 -11.01
CA SER A 108 -12.57 -1.36 -9.87
C SER A 108 -14.02 -1.57 -10.31
N PHE A 109 -14.68 -2.52 -9.66
CA PHE A 109 -16.11 -2.83 -9.82
C PHE A 109 -16.79 -2.90 -8.47
N SER A 110 -18.12 -2.77 -8.45
CA SER A 110 -18.90 -2.83 -7.20
C SER A 110 -19.23 -4.25 -6.80
N THR A 111 -19.38 -5.14 -7.80
CA THR A 111 -19.68 -6.56 -7.65
C THR A 111 -18.78 -7.43 -8.53
N ILE A 112 -18.75 -8.73 -8.25
CA ILE A 112 -17.99 -9.71 -9.04
C ILE A 112 -18.65 -9.88 -10.41
N GLU A 113 -19.97 -9.92 -10.48
CA GLU A 113 -20.76 -10.13 -11.69
C GLU A 113 -20.49 -9.02 -12.72
N GLU A 114 -20.52 -7.75 -12.28
CA GLU A 114 -20.19 -6.59 -13.12
C GLU A 114 -18.79 -6.72 -13.76
N SER A 115 -17.82 -7.20 -12.98
CA SER A 115 -16.44 -7.35 -13.46
C SER A 115 -16.31 -8.44 -14.52
N VAL A 116 -17.04 -9.55 -14.35
CA VAL A 116 -17.05 -10.66 -15.30
C VAL A 116 -17.73 -10.25 -16.59
N ASP A 117 -18.89 -9.59 -16.50
CA ASP A 117 -19.65 -9.15 -17.68
C ASP A 117 -18.88 -8.10 -18.46
N TRP A 118 -18.20 -7.17 -17.78
CA TRP A 118 -17.31 -6.21 -18.43
C TRP A 118 -16.23 -6.90 -19.26
N LEU A 119 -15.52 -7.88 -18.69
CA LEU A 119 -14.44 -8.56 -19.40
C LEU A 119 -14.97 -9.39 -20.58
N ARG A 120 -16.13 -10.05 -20.42
CA ARG A 120 -16.78 -10.78 -21.52
C ARG A 120 -17.14 -9.85 -22.68
N ASN A 121 -17.71 -8.69 -22.38
CA ASN A 121 -18.13 -7.71 -23.38
C ASN A 121 -16.95 -7.03 -24.09
N GLN A 122 -15.82 -6.83 -23.40
CA GLN A 122 -14.60 -6.23 -23.99
C GLN A 122 -13.62 -7.27 -24.56
N GLY A 123 -13.86 -8.56 -24.30
CA GLY A 123 -12.89 -9.65 -24.54
C GLY A 123 -12.33 -9.68 -25.96
N ASP A 124 -13.19 -9.55 -26.96
CA ASP A 124 -12.76 -9.59 -28.37
C ASP A 124 -11.82 -8.44 -28.73
N LYS A 125 -12.10 -7.22 -28.24
CA LYS A 125 -11.24 -6.04 -28.46
C LYS A 125 -9.90 -6.19 -27.74
N ILE A 126 -9.94 -6.69 -26.51
CA ILE A 126 -8.75 -6.91 -25.69
C ILE A 126 -7.84 -7.97 -26.35
N ILE A 127 -8.42 -9.05 -26.89
CA ILE A 127 -7.66 -10.13 -27.55
C ILE A 127 -6.97 -9.64 -28.82
N GLN A 128 -7.56 -8.69 -29.56
CA GLN A 128 -6.94 -8.12 -30.76
C GLN A 128 -5.68 -7.31 -30.46
N ASN A 129 -5.62 -6.62 -29.31
CA ASN A 129 -4.44 -5.84 -28.92
C ASN A 129 -4.20 -5.85 -27.40
N PRO A 130 -3.79 -6.99 -26.82
CA PRO A 130 -3.75 -7.18 -25.37
C PRO A 130 -2.72 -6.26 -24.72
N ILE A 131 -1.62 -5.94 -25.39
CA ILE A 131 -0.59 -5.04 -24.88
C ILE A 131 -1.12 -3.62 -24.76
N LEU A 132 -1.78 -3.09 -25.80
CA LEU A 132 -2.29 -1.73 -25.79
C LEU A 132 -3.34 -1.54 -24.68
N TYR A 133 -4.31 -2.45 -24.58
CA TYR A 133 -5.32 -2.40 -23.52
C TYR A 133 -4.70 -2.53 -22.14
N SER A 134 -3.73 -3.43 -21.95
CA SER A 134 -3.13 -3.64 -20.63
C SER A 134 -2.45 -2.39 -20.07
N ARG A 135 -1.92 -1.51 -20.92
CA ARG A 135 -1.29 -0.25 -20.47
C ARG A 135 -2.24 0.70 -19.74
N GLU A 136 -3.54 0.60 -19.99
CA GLU A 136 -4.56 1.45 -19.36
C GLU A 136 -5.05 0.89 -18.02
N GLY A 137 -4.73 -0.38 -17.72
CA GLY A 137 -5.15 -1.03 -16.49
C GLY A 137 -4.45 -0.49 -15.24
N LYS A 138 -5.09 -0.67 -14.08
CA LYS A 138 -4.50 -0.38 -12.76
C LYS A 138 -3.22 -1.16 -12.49
N HIS A 139 -3.18 -2.41 -12.97
CA HIS A 139 -2.11 -3.37 -12.81
C HIS A 139 -1.78 -3.99 -14.18
N PRO A 140 -1.10 -3.24 -15.07
CA PRO A 140 -0.90 -3.63 -16.46
C PRO A 140 -0.31 -5.02 -16.67
N PHE A 141 0.71 -5.38 -15.89
CA PHE A 141 1.41 -6.65 -16.09
C PHE A 141 0.61 -7.83 -15.54
N GLN A 142 -0.02 -7.71 -14.37
CA GLN A 142 -0.91 -8.76 -13.86
C GLN A 142 -2.15 -8.93 -14.74
N PHE A 143 -2.70 -7.84 -15.28
CA PHE A 143 -3.81 -7.92 -16.24
C PHE A 143 -3.41 -8.72 -17.48
N LEU A 144 -2.28 -8.37 -18.10
CA LEU A 144 -1.76 -9.09 -19.26
C LEU A 144 -1.47 -10.56 -18.97
N SER A 145 -0.82 -10.85 -17.84
CA SER A 145 -0.52 -12.22 -17.38
C SER A 145 -1.80 -13.04 -17.21
N ASN A 146 -2.82 -12.48 -16.55
CA ASN A 146 -4.11 -13.15 -16.37
C ASN A 146 -4.81 -13.42 -17.70
N LEU A 147 -4.81 -12.48 -18.64
CA LEU A 147 -5.39 -12.67 -19.97
C LEU A 147 -4.73 -13.82 -20.74
N ILE A 148 -3.39 -13.86 -20.72
CA ILE A 148 -2.62 -14.93 -21.38
C ILE A 148 -2.91 -16.28 -20.72
N ALA A 149 -2.92 -16.33 -19.38
CA ALA A 149 -3.20 -17.55 -18.64
C ALA A 149 -4.62 -18.08 -18.89
N ILE A 150 -5.62 -17.21 -18.89
CA ILE A 150 -7.02 -17.56 -19.17
C ILE A 150 -7.18 -18.08 -20.61
N LYS A 151 -6.54 -17.42 -21.58
CA LYS A 151 -6.56 -17.85 -22.98
C LYS A 151 -5.92 -19.24 -23.15
N THR A 152 -4.75 -19.43 -22.55
CA THR A 152 -3.99 -20.69 -22.61
C THR A 152 -4.77 -21.82 -21.95
N ALA A 153 -5.35 -21.55 -20.77
CA ALA A 153 -6.22 -22.48 -20.05
C ALA A 153 -7.44 -22.91 -20.87
N LYS A 154 -8.10 -21.97 -21.55
CA LYS A 154 -9.25 -22.25 -22.42
C LYS A 154 -8.86 -23.08 -23.65
N GLN A 155 -7.69 -22.85 -24.24
CA GLN A 155 -7.20 -23.62 -25.39
C GLN A 155 -6.83 -25.06 -25.03
N ASN A 156 -6.24 -25.24 -23.84
CA ASN A 156 -5.73 -26.53 -23.39
C ASN A 156 -6.72 -27.29 -22.49
N ASN A 157 -7.90 -26.74 -22.22
CA ASN A 157 -8.89 -27.26 -21.27
C ASN A 157 -8.28 -27.58 -19.89
N ILE A 158 -7.53 -26.64 -19.32
CA ILE A 158 -6.91 -26.73 -17.98
C ILE A 158 -7.33 -25.58 -17.08
N ILE A 159 -7.09 -25.70 -15.77
CA ILE A 159 -7.31 -24.61 -14.81
C ILE A 159 -6.13 -23.61 -14.92
N PRO A 160 -6.38 -22.29 -14.99
CA PRO A 160 -5.32 -21.29 -14.93
C PRO A 160 -4.55 -21.35 -13.60
N SER A 161 -3.21 -21.37 -13.66
CA SER A 161 -2.34 -21.34 -12.47
C SER A 161 -2.10 -19.93 -11.89
N ILE A 162 -2.89 -18.94 -12.29
CA ILE A 162 -2.72 -17.56 -11.84
C ILE A 162 -3.19 -17.37 -10.39
N PRO A 163 -2.47 -16.60 -9.57
CA PRO A 163 -2.94 -16.26 -8.24
C PRO A 163 -4.12 -15.27 -8.30
N ILE A 164 -5.24 -15.63 -7.68
CA ILE A 164 -6.34 -14.69 -7.42
C ILE A 164 -6.03 -13.99 -6.09
N THR A 165 -5.77 -12.68 -6.15
CA THR A 165 -5.49 -11.89 -4.95
C THR A 165 -6.74 -11.20 -4.42
N GLN A 166 -7.00 -11.37 -3.12
CA GLN A 166 -8.02 -10.64 -2.39
C GLN A 166 -7.33 -9.73 -1.36
N ASP A 167 -7.71 -8.46 -1.33
CA ASP A 167 -7.20 -7.49 -0.37
C ASP A 167 -8.37 -6.84 0.39
N ALA A 168 -8.16 -6.62 1.68
CA ALA A 168 -9.16 -5.99 2.53
C ALA A 168 -9.16 -4.48 2.27
N SER A 169 -10.31 -3.94 1.83
CA SER A 169 -10.47 -2.49 1.66
C SER A 169 -10.33 -1.79 3.02
N ALA A 170 -9.21 -1.09 3.23
CA ALA A 170 -8.97 -0.30 4.43
C ALA A 170 -9.02 -1.13 5.73
N SER A 171 -8.28 -2.25 5.78
CA SER A 171 -8.21 -3.18 6.92
C SER A 171 -8.16 -2.49 8.29
N ALA A 172 -7.34 -1.46 8.44
CA ALA A 172 -7.22 -0.67 9.67
C ALA A 172 -8.57 -0.14 10.18
N TYR A 173 -9.42 0.38 9.29
CA TYR A 173 -10.74 0.89 9.64
C TYR A 173 -11.71 -0.24 10.01
N GLN A 174 -11.60 -1.41 9.38
CA GLN A 174 -12.39 -2.59 9.74
C GLN A 174 -12.05 -3.06 11.17
N ILE A 175 -10.77 -3.08 11.52
CA ILE A 175 -10.32 -3.48 12.87
C ILE A 175 -10.78 -2.45 13.90
N MET A 176 -10.64 -1.16 13.59
CA MET A 176 -11.04 -0.11 14.50
C MET A 176 -12.55 -0.06 14.70
N SER A 177 -13.35 -0.29 13.65
CA SER A 177 -14.82 -0.38 13.80
C SER A 177 -15.22 -1.55 14.68
N TYR A 178 -14.53 -2.69 14.57
CA TYR A 178 -14.72 -3.82 15.47
C TYR A 178 -14.39 -3.48 16.92
N PHE A 179 -13.22 -2.88 17.20
CA PHE A 179 -12.83 -2.53 18.58
C PHE A 179 -13.75 -1.48 19.22
N LEU A 180 -14.30 -0.58 18.41
CA LEU A 180 -15.24 0.45 18.87
C LEU A 180 -16.69 -0.04 18.90
N LEU A 181 -16.98 -1.25 18.39
CA LEU A 181 -18.33 -1.73 18.13
C LEU A 181 -19.17 -0.72 17.31
N ASP A 182 -18.53 -0.03 16.36
CA ASP A 182 -19.14 1.00 15.53
C ASP A 182 -19.79 0.34 14.30
N GLU A 183 -21.09 0.06 14.40
CA GLU A 183 -21.88 -0.56 13.33
C GLU A 183 -21.87 0.26 12.04
N THR A 184 -21.90 1.60 12.15
CA THR A 184 -21.94 2.48 10.97
C THR A 184 -20.62 2.39 10.21
N LEU A 185 -19.49 2.48 10.91
CA LEU A 185 -18.17 2.33 10.31
C LEU A 185 -17.93 0.90 9.82
N ALA A 186 -18.43 -0.12 10.53
CA ALA A 186 -18.35 -1.52 10.12
C ALA A 186 -19.06 -1.76 8.78
N LYS A 187 -20.24 -1.18 8.56
CA LYS A 187 -20.93 -1.20 7.26
C LYS A 187 -20.14 -0.44 6.17
N ARG A 188 -19.64 0.76 6.49
CA ARG A 188 -18.87 1.60 5.54
C ARG A 188 -17.53 0.99 5.11
N THR A 189 -17.02 0.03 5.88
CA THR A 189 -15.74 -0.65 5.64
C THR A 189 -15.92 -2.09 5.15
N ASN A 190 -17.16 -2.51 4.87
CA ASN A 190 -17.51 -3.86 4.43
C ASN A 190 -17.22 -4.96 5.47
N LEU A 191 -17.03 -4.62 6.74
CA LEU A 191 -16.95 -5.61 7.83
C LEU A 191 -18.32 -6.26 8.05
N ILE A 192 -19.37 -5.45 8.00
CA ILE A 192 -20.76 -5.93 7.89
C ILE A 192 -21.15 -5.84 6.42
N PRO A 193 -21.52 -6.96 5.77
CA PRO A 193 -21.94 -6.95 4.37
C PRO A 193 -23.13 -6.03 4.14
N SER A 194 -23.16 -5.36 2.98
CA SER A 194 -24.33 -4.58 2.57
C SER A 194 -25.47 -5.53 2.14
N SER A 195 -26.71 -5.08 2.30
CA SER A 195 -27.89 -5.86 1.91
C SER A 195 -28.03 -6.05 0.39
N ASP A 196 -27.45 -5.14 -0.40
CA ASP A 196 -27.48 -5.15 -1.87
C ASP A 196 -26.24 -5.82 -2.49
N GLY A 197 -25.33 -6.36 -1.68
CA GLY A 197 -24.11 -7.02 -2.13
C GLY A 197 -23.02 -6.09 -2.69
N LYS A 198 -23.24 -4.77 -2.70
CA LYS A 198 -22.28 -3.79 -3.22
C LYS A 198 -21.19 -3.45 -2.21
N SER A 199 -19.95 -3.45 -2.68
CA SER A 199 -18.82 -3.02 -1.87
C SER A 199 -18.80 -1.49 -1.69
N MET A 200 -18.65 -1.04 -0.45
CA MET A 200 -18.49 0.35 -0.08
C MET A 200 -17.02 0.78 -0.13
N ASP A 201 -16.78 2.05 -0.45
CA ASP A 201 -15.44 2.64 -0.46
C ASP A 201 -15.33 3.79 0.54
N ILE A 202 -14.81 3.47 1.74
CA ILE A 202 -14.65 4.43 2.84
C ILE A 202 -13.90 5.71 2.43
N TYR A 203 -12.93 5.65 1.52
CA TYR A 203 -12.18 6.84 1.11
C TYR A 203 -12.97 7.75 0.18
N SER A 204 -13.92 7.21 -0.59
CA SER A 204 -14.85 8.02 -1.37
C SER A 204 -15.88 8.69 -0.45
N LEU A 205 -16.35 7.99 0.59
CA LEU A 205 -17.23 8.58 1.60
C LEU A 205 -16.52 9.70 2.38
N LEU A 206 -15.27 9.45 2.83
CA LEU A 206 -14.45 10.45 3.51
C LEU A 206 -14.19 11.68 2.64
N LEU A 207 -14.04 11.51 1.32
CA LEU A 207 -13.86 12.62 0.39
C LEU A 207 -15.08 13.54 0.38
N GLU A 208 -16.28 12.97 0.25
CA GLU A 208 -17.52 13.75 0.23
C GLU A 208 -17.77 14.45 1.57
N GLU A 209 -17.60 13.75 2.69
CA GLU A 209 -17.74 14.34 4.03
C GLU A 209 -16.70 15.44 4.29
N LEU A 210 -15.45 15.26 3.83
CA LEU A 210 -14.41 16.28 3.97
C LEU A 210 -14.72 17.53 3.15
N ARG A 211 -15.25 17.37 1.92
CA ARG A 211 -15.66 18.50 1.07
C ARG A 211 -16.78 19.30 1.73
N GLU A 212 -17.76 18.64 2.32
CA GLU A 212 -18.82 19.32 3.07
C GLU A 212 -18.25 20.10 4.26
N TYR A 213 -17.38 19.47 5.05
CA TYR A 213 -16.74 20.10 6.20
C TYR A 213 -15.86 21.31 5.82
N MET A 214 -15.09 21.21 4.73
CA MET A 214 -14.23 22.31 4.27
C MET A 214 -15.03 23.54 3.80
N LYS A 215 -16.24 23.34 3.27
CA LYS A 215 -17.12 24.44 2.85
C LYS A 215 -17.68 25.24 4.03
N THR A 216 -17.82 24.63 5.20
CA THR A 216 -18.43 25.27 6.38
C THR A 216 -17.42 26.00 7.27
N GLU A 217 -16.17 25.51 7.35
CA GLU A 217 -15.23 25.91 8.41
C GLU A 217 -14.06 26.80 7.96
N HIS A 218 -13.87 27.09 6.67
CA HIS A 218 -12.64 27.72 6.17
C HIS A 218 -12.81 28.82 5.14
N ASP A 219 -11.74 29.62 5.00
CA ASP A 219 -11.54 30.67 4.00
C ASP A 219 -12.06 30.22 2.62
N ASN A 220 -13.04 30.96 2.09
CA ASN A 220 -13.83 30.54 0.94
C ASN A 220 -12.96 30.24 -0.31
N ASN A 221 -11.84 30.94 -0.47
CA ASN A 221 -11.03 30.79 -1.68
C ASN A 221 -10.14 29.54 -1.66
N LEU A 222 -9.37 29.31 -0.60
CA LEU A 222 -8.50 28.12 -0.49
C LEU A 222 -9.33 26.84 -0.44
N SER A 223 -10.43 26.85 0.31
CA SER A 223 -11.29 25.68 0.49
C SER A 223 -11.93 25.26 -0.81
N LYS A 224 -12.34 26.22 -1.65
CA LYS A 224 -12.92 25.94 -2.97
C LYS A 224 -11.90 25.26 -3.89
N VAL A 225 -10.71 25.84 -4.04
CA VAL A 225 -9.62 25.29 -4.87
C VAL A 225 -9.24 23.87 -4.42
N VAL A 226 -9.09 23.67 -3.11
CA VAL A 226 -8.73 22.36 -2.55
C VAL A 226 -9.86 21.35 -2.76
N CYS A 227 -11.12 21.70 -2.50
CA CYS A 227 -12.27 20.79 -2.69
C CYS A 227 -12.39 20.28 -4.13
N ASP A 228 -12.15 21.16 -5.10
CA ASP A 228 -12.26 20.84 -6.52
C ASP A 228 -11.16 19.87 -6.98
N LEU A 229 -9.97 19.98 -6.40
CA LEU A 229 -8.79 19.18 -6.75
C LEU A 229 -8.60 17.93 -5.87
N LEU A 230 -9.32 17.82 -4.76
CA LEU A 230 -9.28 16.64 -3.90
C LEU A 230 -9.79 15.41 -4.67
N THR A 231 -8.98 14.35 -4.64
CA THR A 231 -9.33 13.06 -5.23
C THR A 231 -9.32 11.97 -4.16
N ARG A 232 -10.00 10.85 -4.43
CA ARG A 232 -9.97 9.65 -3.58
C ARG A 232 -8.54 9.20 -3.25
N LYS A 233 -7.61 9.32 -4.21
CA LYS A 233 -6.19 8.97 -4.01
C LYS A 233 -5.53 9.86 -2.95
N ILE A 234 -5.78 11.17 -3.01
CA ILE A 234 -5.24 12.13 -2.04
C ILE A 234 -5.85 11.88 -0.66
N VAL A 235 -7.18 11.73 -0.59
CA VAL A 235 -7.91 11.43 0.67
C VAL A 235 -7.41 10.14 1.30
N LYS A 236 -7.22 9.07 0.51
CA LYS A 236 -6.58 7.83 0.99
C LYS A 236 -5.18 8.08 1.54
N GLY A 237 -4.35 8.86 0.83
CA GLY A 237 -2.98 9.20 1.27
C GLY A 237 -2.92 10.03 2.56
N ILE A 238 -3.99 10.75 2.89
CA ILE A 238 -4.13 11.52 4.14
C ILE A 238 -4.67 10.62 5.26
N PHE A 239 -5.85 10.03 5.09
CA PHE A 239 -6.58 9.41 6.19
C PHE A 239 -6.11 7.99 6.51
N MET A 240 -5.65 7.23 5.50
CA MET A 240 -5.10 5.90 5.77
C MET A 240 -3.92 6.00 6.73
N PRO A 241 -2.90 6.86 6.54
CA PRO A 241 -1.80 6.99 7.50
C PRO A 241 -2.14 7.69 8.81
N ILE A 242 -3.24 8.46 8.91
CA ILE A 242 -3.65 9.09 10.17
C ILE A 242 -3.97 8.03 11.23
N ILE A 243 -4.69 6.95 10.86
CA ILE A 243 -4.89 5.81 11.75
C ILE A 243 -3.54 5.23 12.21
N TYR A 244 -2.54 5.30 11.33
CA TYR A 244 -1.20 4.84 11.60
C TYR A 244 -0.30 5.83 12.38
N GLY A 245 -0.88 6.88 12.97
CA GLY A 245 -0.14 7.86 13.79
C GLY A 245 0.61 8.92 12.99
N LYS A 246 0.29 9.11 11.69
CA LYS A 246 0.88 10.19 10.88
C LYS A 246 0.60 11.56 11.52
N THR A 247 1.57 12.47 11.40
CA THR A 247 1.50 13.83 11.96
C THR A 247 1.06 14.85 10.91
N ILE A 248 0.56 16.00 11.36
CA ILE A 248 0.18 17.12 10.48
C ILE A 248 1.34 17.51 9.55
N LYS A 249 2.57 17.61 10.08
CA LYS A 249 3.75 17.96 9.29
C LYS A 249 4.01 16.94 8.18
N SER A 250 4.01 15.64 8.50
CA SER A 250 4.19 14.60 7.49
C SER A 250 3.06 14.58 6.46
N THR A 251 1.81 14.84 6.87
CA THR A 251 0.70 14.98 5.93
C THR A 251 0.89 16.20 5.02
N ALA A 252 1.35 17.33 5.56
CA ALA A 252 1.63 18.53 4.78
C ALA A 252 2.77 18.33 3.79
N ASP A 253 3.80 17.57 4.16
CA ASP A 253 4.90 17.21 3.26
C ASP A 253 4.41 16.28 2.14
N ASP A 254 3.58 15.28 2.44
CA ASP A 254 2.97 14.42 1.43
C ASP A 254 2.05 15.18 0.46
N LEU A 255 1.36 16.23 0.94
CA LEU A 255 0.53 17.09 0.08
C LEU A 255 1.35 17.83 -0.97
N LYS A 256 2.62 18.17 -0.69
CA LYS A 256 3.53 18.82 -1.65
C LYS A 256 3.87 17.91 -2.84
N GLU A 257 3.80 16.60 -2.64
CA GLU A 257 4.03 15.59 -3.69
C GLU A 257 2.78 15.29 -4.52
N THR A 258 1.66 15.97 -4.25
CA THR A 258 0.40 15.81 -5.00
C THR A 258 0.21 16.91 -6.04
N PRO A 259 -0.65 16.69 -7.06
CA PRO A 259 -1.00 17.74 -8.03
C PRO A 259 -1.58 19.02 -7.39
N LEU A 260 -2.07 18.95 -6.15
CA LEU A 260 -2.55 20.14 -5.42
C LEU A 260 -1.46 21.21 -5.29
N TYR A 261 -0.20 20.82 -5.14
CA TYR A 261 0.90 21.74 -4.89
C TYR A 261 1.19 22.70 -6.06
N GLN A 262 0.67 22.40 -7.25
CA GLN A 262 0.70 23.34 -8.38
C GLN A 262 -0.18 24.58 -8.14
N PHE A 263 -1.15 24.48 -7.24
CA PHE A 263 -2.19 25.49 -7.00
C PHE A 263 -2.16 26.07 -5.58
N ILE A 264 -1.39 25.47 -4.66
CA ILE A 264 -1.29 25.91 -3.27
C ILE A 264 0.17 25.96 -2.81
N THR A 265 0.47 26.88 -1.91
CA THR A 265 1.79 27.05 -1.30
C THR A 265 2.08 26.03 -0.20
N GLY A 266 3.35 25.94 0.23
CA GLY A 266 3.74 25.03 1.32
C GLY A 266 3.09 25.36 2.67
N ASN A 267 2.81 26.64 2.94
CA ASN A 267 2.08 27.06 4.14
C ASN A 267 0.61 26.65 4.05
N GLU A 268 0.01 26.76 2.87
CA GLU A 268 -1.36 26.30 2.63
C GLU A 268 -1.48 24.77 2.72
N CYS A 269 -0.47 24.00 2.32
CA CYS A 269 -0.43 22.55 2.57
C CYS A 269 -0.54 22.22 4.07
N THR A 270 0.13 23.01 4.92
CA THR A 270 0.06 22.85 6.38
C THR A 270 -1.33 23.22 6.92
N LYS A 271 -1.95 24.26 6.36
CA LYS A 271 -3.32 24.66 6.69
C LYS A 271 -4.30 23.55 6.32
N VAL A 272 -4.26 23.05 5.08
CA VAL A 272 -5.08 21.93 4.59
C VAL A 272 -4.89 20.68 5.44
N ALA A 273 -3.64 20.30 5.76
CA ALA A 273 -3.38 19.17 6.64
C ALA A 273 -4.02 19.39 8.02
N SER A 274 -3.92 20.59 8.60
CA SER A 274 -4.56 20.92 9.88
C SER A 274 -6.09 20.79 9.83
N VAL A 275 -6.71 21.22 8.73
CA VAL A 275 -8.16 21.05 8.49
C VAL A 275 -8.54 19.57 8.48
N CYS A 276 -7.81 18.73 7.75
CA CYS A 276 -8.08 17.30 7.67
C CYS A 276 -8.00 16.63 9.05
N PHE A 277 -7.05 17.02 9.89
CA PHE A 277 -6.94 16.51 11.27
C PHE A 277 -8.06 17.03 12.17
N GLN A 278 -8.51 18.27 11.98
CA GLN A 278 -9.65 18.82 12.71
C GLN A 278 -10.94 18.07 12.34
N PHE A 279 -11.20 17.89 11.05
CA PHE A 279 -12.28 17.05 10.53
C PHE A 279 -12.25 15.65 11.15
N TRP A 280 -11.09 15.00 11.14
CA TRP A 280 -10.92 13.67 11.73
C TRP A 280 -11.31 13.62 13.21
N LYS A 281 -10.80 14.57 14.02
CA LYS A 281 -11.07 14.63 15.46
C LYS A 281 -12.54 14.89 15.77
N THR A 282 -13.21 15.72 14.97
CA THR A 282 -14.61 16.10 15.17
C THR A 282 -15.55 14.99 14.70
N LYS A 283 -15.36 14.49 13.48
CA LYS A 283 -16.28 13.52 12.85
C LYS A 283 -16.04 12.08 13.35
N TYR A 284 -14.79 11.71 13.57
CA TYR A 284 -14.37 10.35 13.94
C TYR A 284 -13.80 10.30 15.36
N HIS A 285 -14.51 10.92 16.30
CA HIS A 285 -14.04 11.09 17.67
C HIS A 285 -13.67 9.78 18.39
N GLY A 286 -14.44 8.70 18.18
CA GLY A 286 -14.15 7.39 18.76
C GLY A 286 -12.81 6.82 18.30
N LEU A 287 -12.48 6.95 17.01
CA LEU A 287 -11.19 6.54 16.45
C LEU A 287 -10.04 7.34 17.07
N GLU A 288 -10.19 8.67 17.15
CA GLU A 288 -9.18 9.53 17.78
C GLU A 288 -8.96 9.17 19.25
N CYS A 289 -10.03 8.92 20.01
CA CYS A 289 -9.96 8.52 21.40
C CYS A 289 -9.21 7.20 21.59
N LEU A 290 -9.48 6.19 20.76
CA LEU A 290 -8.79 4.90 20.82
C LEU A 290 -7.30 5.04 20.43
N ILE A 291 -6.99 5.77 19.36
CA ILE A 291 -5.60 6.05 18.94
C ILE A 291 -4.86 6.79 20.06
N ARG A 292 -5.49 7.76 20.70
CA ARG A 292 -4.92 8.51 21.83
C ARG A 292 -4.70 7.64 23.06
N LEU A 293 -5.63 6.73 23.37
CA LEU A 293 -5.46 5.76 24.46
C LEU A 293 -4.23 4.87 24.22
N ILE A 294 -4.11 4.31 23.01
CA ILE A 294 -2.95 3.50 22.61
C ILE A 294 -1.67 4.33 22.78
N ARG A 295 -1.62 5.55 22.25
CA ARG A 295 -0.48 6.46 22.39
C ARG A 295 -0.09 6.70 23.86
N ASN A 296 -1.07 6.89 24.74
CA ASN A 296 -0.82 7.12 26.17
C ASN A 296 -0.18 5.90 26.84
N ILE A 297 -0.55 4.67 26.45
CA ILE A 297 0.11 3.45 26.93
C ILE A 297 1.59 3.45 26.54
N GLY A 298 1.89 3.78 25.27
CA GLY A 298 3.27 3.91 24.79
C GLY A 298 4.06 4.94 25.59
N TRP A 299 3.44 6.09 25.86
CA TRP A 299 4.06 7.16 26.65
C TRP A 299 4.35 6.75 28.09
N ILE A 300 3.40 6.11 28.77
CA ILE A 300 3.58 5.64 30.15
C ILE A 300 4.68 4.58 30.22
N ALA A 301 4.69 3.60 29.31
CA ALA A 301 5.71 2.56 29.26
C ALA A 301 7.10 3.17 29.05
N SER A 302 7.22 4.07 28.07
CA SER A 302 8.43 4.78 27.72
C SER A 302 8.98 5.63 28.88
N ALA A 303 8.11 6.41 29.52
CA ALA A 303 8.48 7.27 30.64
C ALA A 303 9.00 6.47 31.85
N ARG A 304 8.58 5.21 31.99
CA ARG A 304 9.06 4.28 33.01
C ARG A 304 10.34 3.54 32.63
N GLY A 305 10.91 3.83 31.46
CA GLY A 305 12.07 3.09 30.97
C GLY A 305 11.77 1.65 30.56
N SER A 306 10.50 1.32 30.27
CA SER A 306 10.07 -0.02 29.85
C SER A 306 9.57 -0.08 28.39
N PRO A 307 9.77 -1.21 27.67
CA PRO A 307 9.23 -1.38 26.33
C PRO A 307 7.73 -1.58 26.38
N VAL A 308 7.08 -1.32 25.24
CA VAL A 308 5.69 -1.76 25.08
C VAL A 308 5.70 -3.22 24.65
N PHE A 309 5.13 -4.06 25.50
CA PHE A 309 4.93 -5.48 25.23
C PHE A 309 3.47 -5.78 24.99
N TYR A 310 3.19 -6.58 23.97
CA TYR A 310 1.89 -7.20 23.81
C TYR A 310 2.04 -8.57 23.16
N ARG A 311 1.14 -9.47 23.53
CA ARG A 311 1.21 -10.87 23.15
C ARG A 311 -0.13 -11.33 22.60
N VAL A 312 -0.06 -12.07 21.51
CA VAL A 312 -1.14 -12.95 21.03
C VAL A 312 -0.70 -14.40 21.31
N PRO A 313 -1.60 -15.41 21.24
CA PRO A 313 -1.26 -16.79 21.63
C PRO A 313 0.05 -17.33 21.04
N TYR A 314 0.37 -16.97 19.80
CA TYR A 314 1.51 -17.50 19.04
C TYR A 314 2.65 -16.50 18.79
N PHE A 315 2.55 -15.26 19.25
CA PHE A 315 3.54 -14.24 18.93
C PHE A 315 3.61 -13.17 20.02
N THR A 316 4.82 -12.79 20.41
CA THR A 316 5.06 -11.69 21.35
C THR A 316 5.75 -10.56 20.60
N THR A 317 5.11 -9.40 20.58
CA THR A 317 5.71 -8.19 20.04
C THR A 317 6.38 -7.41 21.16
N VAL A 318 7.62 -7.02 20.91
CA VAL A 318 8.38 -6.09 21.77
C VAL A 318 8.65 -4.83 20.96
N GLN A 319 8.08 -3.71 21.39
CA GLN A 319 8.45 -2.40 20.86
C GLN A 319 9.49 -1.75 21.76
N ASP A 320 10.76 -1.88 21.36
CA ASP A 320 11.90 -1.37 22.11
C ASP A 320 12.66 -0.31 21.30
N TYR A 321 12.00 0.82 21.02
CA TYR A 321 12.63 1.87 20.24
C TYR A 321 13.65 2.61 21.10
N MET A 322 14.92 2.49 20.72
CA MET A 322 16.06 3.07 21.43
C MET A 322 16.66 4.23 20.65
N LYS A 323 17.16 5.24 21.37
CA LYS A 323 18.06 6.24 20.79
C LYS A 323 19.43 5.61 20.65
N MET A 324 19.90 5.61 19.42
CA MET A 324 21.18 5.06 19.05
C MET A 324 22.16 6.22 18.89
N GLU A 325 23.33 6.15 19.53
CA GLU A 325 24.38 7.13 19.30
C GLU A 325 25.40 6.64 18.27
N PRO A 326 25.75 7.47 17.28
CA PRO A 326 26.78 7.13 16.33
C PRO A 326 28.15 7.12 17.03
N ALA A 327 28.90 6.05 16.85
CA ALA A 327 30.29 5.95 17.21
C ALA A 327 31.17 6.18 15.98
N LYS A 328 32.26 6.92 16.16
CA LYS A 328 33.25 7.15 15.11
C LYS A 328 34.17 5.95 15.00
N ILE A 329 34.18 5.31 13.83
CA ILE A 329 35.07 4.19 13.51
C ILE A 329 36.01 4.61 12.39
N TRP A 330 37.28 4.24 12.52
CA TRP A 330 38.23 4.32 11.43
C TRP A 330 38.14 3.06 10.57
N VAL A 331 37.83 3.25 9.29
CA VAL A 331 37.81 2.17 8.30
C VAL A 331 39.00 2.34 7.38
N TYR A 332 39.78 1.28 7.25
CA TYR A 332 40.86 1.20 6.29
C TYR A 332 40.35 0.53 5.02
N ASP A 333 40.24 1.31 3.94
CA ASP A 333 39.92 0.79 2.63
C ASP A 333 41.20 0.31 1.95
N ARG A 334 41.31 -1.00 1.76
CA ARG A 334 42.48 -1.62 1.12
C ARG A 334 42.56 -1.32 -0.38
N VAL A 335 41.44 -1.04 -1.03
CA VAL A 335 41.37 -0.79 -2.48
C VAL A 335 41.81 0.64 -2.77
N LEU A 336 41.37 1.58 -1.94
CA LEU A 336 41.76 2.99 -2.05
C LEU A 336 43.04 3.34 -1.26
N VAL A 337 43.55 2.40 -0.45
CA VAL A 337 44.72 2.58 0.45
C VAL A 337 44.56 3.86 1.29
N PHE A 338 43.36 4.05 1.85
CA PHE A 338 43.00 5.28 2.53
C PHE A 338 42.25 4.96 3.82
N LEU A 339 42.59 5.68 4.89
CA LEU A 339 41.91 5.61 6.17
C LEU A 339 40.88 6.75 6.24
N TYR A 340 39.61 6.41 6.41
CA TYR A 340 38.58 7.42 6.62
C TYR A 340 37.70 7.07 7.80
N MET A 341 37.16 8.11 8.43
CA MET A 341 36.29 8.01 9.58
C MET A 341 34.85 7.92 9.10
N ILE A 342 34.10 6.96 9.63
CA ILE A 342 32.66 6.84 9.42
C ILE A 342 31.93 6.92 10.76
N ASP A 343 30.77 7.55 10.74
CA ASP A 343 29.80 7.43 11.82
C ASP A 343 29.06 6.10 11.64
N ASN A 344 29.18 5.21 12.62
CA ASN A 344 28.48 3.93 12.61
C ASN A 344 27.65 3.76 13.87
N ILE A 345 26.52 3.09 13.75
CA ILE A 345 25.61 2.88 14.85
C ILE A 345 25.80 1.46 15.38
N TYR A 346 26.20 1.33 16.64
CA TYR A 346 26.36 0.04 17.28
C TYR A 346 25.11 -0.35 18.08
N PRO A 347 24.48 -1.51 17.78
CA PRO A 347 23.29 -1.98 18.51
C PRO A 347 23.47 -2.20 20.01
N HIS A 348 24.72 -2.33 20.49
CA HIS A 348 25.04 -2.54 21.90
C HIS A 348 25.36 -1.23 22.65
N LEU A 349 25.59 -0.12 21.94
CA LEU A 349 25.82 1.20 22.52
C LEU A 349 24.47 1.96 22.55
N VAL A 350 23.57 1.46 23.40
CA VAL A 350 22.24 2.00 23.62
C VAL A 350 22.24 2.84 24.89
N LEU A 351 21.73 4.07 24.81
CA LEU A 351 21.80 5.00 25.93
C LEU A 351 20.45 5.25 26.59
N LEU A 352 19.40 5.57 25.81
CA LEU A 352 18.08 5.94 26.33
C LEU A 352 16.96 5.56 25.34
N ARG A 353 15.73 5.36 25.83
CA ARG A 353 14.55 5.10 24.98
C ARG A 353 14.18 6.29 24.09
N GLU A 354 13.75 5.99 22.87
CA GLU A 354 13.21 6.99 21.95
C GLU A 354 11.71 7.19 22.16
N GLN A 355 11.37 7.95 23.20
CA GLN A 355 9.98 8.16 23.64
C GLN A 355 9.04 8.59 22.51
N LYS A 356 9.52 9.46 21.60
CA LYS A 356 8.72 9.90 20.45
C LYS A 356 8.32 8.72 19.54
N LYS A 357 9.23 7.78 19.25
CA LYS A 357 8.87 6.61 18.41
C LYS A 357 7.95 5.63 19.15
N GLU A 358 8.16 5.41 20.45
CA GLU A 358 7.27 4.58 21.27
C GLU A 358 5.84 5.15 21.29
N ASN A 359 5.68 6.47 21.37
CA ASN A 359 4.37 7.13 21.40
C ASN A 359 3.62 7.06 20.06
N TYR A 360 4.33 7.33 18.95
CA TYR A 360 3.68 7.48 17.64
C TYR A 360 3.63 6.19 16.82
N SER A 361 4.38 5.15 17.20
CA SER A 361 4.47 3.89 16.45
C SER A 361 3.81 2.71 17.17
N PHE A 362 3.32 2.90 18.39
CA PHE A 362 2.53 1.88 19.07
C PHE A 362 1.15 1.79 18.42
N MET A 363 0.90 0.63 17.85
CA MET A 363 -0.35 0.28 17.19
C MET A 363 -0.62 -1.20 17.37
N ILE A 364 -1.90 -1.53 17.39
CA ILE A 364 -2.36 -2.91 17.37
C ILE A 364 -2.02 -3.48 15.99
N SER A 365 -0.90 -4.20 15.91
CA SER A 365 -0.48 -4.97 14.75
C SER A 365 -0.12 -6.37 15.24
N GLY A 366 -0.73 -7.38 14.65
CA GLY A 366 -0.57 -8.78 15.03
C GLY A 366 -0.48 -9.65 13.80
N PRO A 367 -0.18 -10.95 13.95
CA PRO A 367 0.12 -11.85 12.84
C PRO A 367 -1.03 -12.08 11.86
N TYR A 368 -2.26 -11.72 12.23
CA TYR A 368 -3.46 -11.78 11.38
C TYR A 368 -3.81 -10.44 10.71
N LEU A 369 -2.98 -9.40 10.92
CA LEU A 369 -3.26 -8.03 10.50
C LEU A 369 -2.50 -7.74 9.21
N TYR A 370 -3.18 -8.07 8.09
CA TYR A 370 -2.72 -7.84 6.74
C TYR A 370 -2.44 -6.37 6.46
N TRP A 371 -1.26 -6.17 5.84
CA TRP A 371 -0.84 -5.10 4.94
C TRP A 371 -1.08 -3.65 5.37
N LEU A 372 -0.04 -2.83 5.10
CA LEU A 372 -0.05 -1.39 4.84
C LEU A 372 1.07 -0.70 5.64
N SER A 373 2.20 -0.51 4.97
CA SER A 373 3.06 0.67 5.10
C SER A 373 4.16 0.64 4.02
N ARG A 374 3.75 0.69 2.75
CA ARG A 374 4.49 1.23 1.59
C ARG A 374 3.81 0.74 0.30
N PHE A 375 2.92 1.58 -0.21
CA PHE A 375 2.63 1.70 -1.63
C PHE A 375 2.67 3.19 -1.98
#